data_AF-A0A963FCL1-F1
#
_entry.id   AF-A0A963FCL1-F1
#
_cell.length_a   1.000
_cell.length_b   1.000
_cell.length_c   1.000
_cell.angle_alpha   90.00
_cell.angle_beta   90.00
_cell.angle_gamma   90.00
#
_symmetry.space_group_name_H-M   'P 1'
#
loop_
_entity.id
_entity.type
_entity.pdbx_description
1 polymer ?
#
loop_
_entity_poly.entity_id
_entity_poly.type
_entity_poly.pdbx_seq_one_letter_code
_entity_poly.pdbx_strand_id
1 'polypeptide(L)' 'MKRQYTQDLKTNEFGEIDVNYYIARGRQLRAETVGEMFKTLFAKLRSRRAKTRHLPLNLNFRH' A
#
# COMPACT_ATOMS: atom_id res chain seq x y z
N MET A 1 -18.69 -24.73 -18.18
CA MET A 1 -18.01 -25.20 -16.94
C MET A 1 -18.15 -24.12 -15.87
N LYS A 2 -18.90 -24.38 -14.79
CA LYS A 2 -19.00 -23.46 -13.65
C LYS A 2 -17.68 -23.54 -12.86
N ARG A 3 -16.97 -22.43 -12.69
CA ARG A 3 -15.82 -22.36 -11.77
C ARG A 3 -16.36 -22.55 -10.35
N GLN A 4 -16.17 -23.74 -9.81
CA GLN A 4 -16.46 -24.04 -8.42
C GLN A 4 -15.32 -23.42 -7.61
N TYR A 5 -15.55 -22.23 -7.07
CA TYR A 5 -14.63 -21.63 -6.09
C TYR A 5 -14.88 -22.31 -4.75
N THR A 6 -14.41 -23.54 -4.59
CA THR A 6 -14.22 -24.14 -3.28
C THR A 6 -13.00 -23.45 -2.67
N GLN A 7 -13.20 -22.24 -2.12
CA GLN A 7 -12.24 -21.69 -1.17
C GLN A 7 -12.45 -22.47 0.11
N ASP A 8 -11.58 -23.44 0.37
CA ASP A 8 -11.52 -24.10 1.67
C ASP A 8 -11.22 -23.04 2.72
N LEU A 9 -12.23 -22.76 3.54
CA LEU A 9 -12.09 -21.81 4.63
C LEU A 9 -11.14 -22.41 5.66
N LYS A 10 -10.10 -21.65 6.03
CA LYS A 10 -9.23 -22.01 7.15
C LYS A 10 -10.05 -22.16 8.43
N THR A 11 -10.00 -23.36 9.00
CA THR A 11 -10.60 -23.72 10.27
C THR A 11 -9.55 -23.88 11.37
N ASN A 12 -9.96 -23.74 12.63
CA ASN A 12 -9.14 -23.96 13.81
C ASN A 12 -9.10 -25.45 14.18
N GLU A 13 -8.43 -25.78 15.28
CA GLU A 13 -8.31 -27.15 15.79
C GLU A 13 -9.65 -27.82 16.16
N PHE A 14 -10.72 -27.03 16.32
CA PHE A 14 -12.08 -27.49 16.61
C PHE A 14 -12.95 -27.64 15.34
N GLY A 15 -12.39 -27.38 14.16
CA GLY A 15 -13.12 -27.42 12.89
C GLY A 15 -14.01 -26.21 12.63
N GLU A 16 -13.94 -25.18 13.47
CA GLU A 16 -14.67 -23.93 13.29
C GLU A 16 -13.86 -22.95 12.45
N ILE A 17 -14.52 -21.97 11.81
CA ILE A 17 -13.83 -20.94 11.03
C ILE A 17 -12.84 -20.18 11.92
N ASP A 18 -11.56 -20.12 11.51
CA ASP A 18 -10.52 -19.43 12.27
C ASP A 18 -10.60 -17.91 12.05
N VAL A 19 -11.49 -17.26 12.80
CA VAL A 19 -11.70 -15.80 12.75
C VAL A 19 -10.41 -15.03 13.03
N ASN A 20 -9.56 -15.52 13.93
CA ASN A 20 -8.31 -14.85 14.31
C ASN A 20 -7.33 -14.83 13.12
N TYR A 21 -7.23 -15.94 12.39
CA TYR A 21 -6.44 -16.01 11.16
C TYR A 21 -6.90 -14.96 10.13
N TYR A 22 -8.22 -14.84 9.89
CA TYR A 22 -8.74 -13.88 8.91
C TYR A 22 -8.58 -12.43 9.35
N ILE A 23 -8.72 -12.13 10.65
CA ILE A 23 -8.44 -10.79 11.19
C ILE A 23 -6.96 -10.43 11.01
N ALA A 24 -6.05 -11.35 11.35
CA ALA A 24 -4.62 -11.17 11.16
C ALA A 24 -4.27 -10.97 9.67
N ARG A 25 -4.82 -11.82 8.79
CA ARG A 25 -4.64 -11.72 7.34
C ARG A 25 -5.18 -10.41 6.79
N GLY A 26 -6.34 -9.96 7.24
CA GLY A 26 -6.93 -8.68 6.86
C GLY A 26 -6.07 -7.49 7.30
N ARG A 27 -5.47 -7.54 8.49
CA ARG A 27 -4.50 -6.51 8.95
C ARG A 27 -3.24 -6.51 8.09
N GLN A 28 -2.71 -7.68 7.76
CA GLN A 28 -1.54 -7.82 6.90
C GLN A 28 -1.81 -7.23 5.50
N LEU A 29 -2.93 -7.61 4.87
CA LEU A 29 -3.33 -7.10 3.56
C LEU A 29 -3.52 -5.58 3.58
N ARG A 30 -4.14 -5.03 4.65
CA ARG A 30 -4.24 -3.57 4.81
C ARG A 30 -2.86 -2.91 4.90
N ALA A 31 -1.93 -3.48 5.67
CA ALA A 31 -0.58 -2.94 5.81
C ALA A 31 0.21 -2.99 4.48
N GLU A 32 0.07 -4.08 3.72
CA GLU A 32 0.67 -4.23 2.39
C GLU A 32 0.11 -3.18 1.42
N THR A 33 -1.21 -3.08 1.30
CA THR A 33 -1.87 -2.10 0.42
C THR A 33 -1.54 -0.67 0.80
N VAL A 34 -1.63 -0.32 2.09
CA VAL A 34 -1.30 1.02 2.57
C VAL A 34 0.18 1.31 2.32
N GLY A 35 1.07 0.35 2.56
CA GLY A 35 2.50 0.47 2.28
C GLY A 35 2.80 0.77 0.80
N GLU A 36 2.13 0.10 -0.13
CA GLU A 36 2.27 0.35 -1.56
C GLU A 36 1.73 1.73 -1.99
N MET A 37 0.58 2.14 -1.44
CA MET A 37 0.01 3.47 -1.67
C MET A 37 0.96 4.58 -1.18
N PHE A 38 1.54 4.41 0.00
CA PHE A 38 2.53 5.35 0.53
C PHE A 38 3.82 5.37 -0.28
N LYS A 39 4.35 4.22 -0.71
CA LYS A 39 5.53 4.18 -1.60
C LYS A 39 5.30 5.00 -2.86
N THR A 40 4.12 4.89 -3.46
CA THR A 40 3.74 5.65 -4.66
C THR A 40 3.63 7.15 -4.37
N LEU A 41 3.02 7.53 -3.24
CA LEU A 41 2.90 8.92 -2.82
C LEU A 41 4.27 9.54 -2.54
N PHE A 42 5.13 8.85 -1.80
CA PHE A 42 6.50 9.28 -1.51
C PHE A 42 7.36 9.37 -2.77
N ALA A 43 7.21 8.46 -3.73
CA ALA A 43 7.89 8.54 -5.02
C ALA A 43 7.47 9.80 -5.80
N LYS A 44 6.17 10.12 -5.82
CA LYS A 44 5.65 11.34 -6.46
C LYS A 44 6.07 12.63 -5.75
N LEU A 45 6.15 12.62 -4.42
CA LEU A 45 6.64 13.77 -3.64
C LEU A 45 8.16 13.98 -3.85
N ARG A 46 8.95 12.90 -3.87
CA ARG A 46 10.40 12.95 -4.12
C ARG A 46 10.72 13.47 -5.53
N SER A 47 10.00 13.04 -6.55
CA SER A 47 10.23 13.49 -7.93
C SER A 47 9.89 14.97 -8.12
N ARG A 48 8.84 15.46 -7.47
CA ARG A 48 8.52 16.90 -7.45
C ARG A 48 9.62 17.72 -6.79
N ARG A 49 10.15 17.29 -5.64
CA ARG A 49 11.26 17.96 -4.93
C ARG A 49 12.56 17.96 -5.73
N ALA A 50 12.83 16.90 -6.51
CA ALA A 50 13.96 16.87 -7.43
C ALA A 50 13.80 17.90 -8.56
N LYS A 51 12.58 18.04 -9.12
CA LYS A 51 12.29 19.00 -10.19
C LYS A 51 12.44 20.46 -9.74
N THR A 52 12.11 20.79 -8.49
CA THR A 52 12.30 22.15 -7.94
C THR A 52 13.76 22.53 -7.66
N ARG A 53 14.66 21.56 -7.49
CA ARG A 53 16.11 21.82 -7.38
C ARG A 53 16.77 22.17 -8.72
N HIS A 54 16.12 21.85 -9.84
CA HIS A 54 16.60 22.15 -11.19
C HIS A 54 15.91 23.37 -11.82
N LEU A 55 15.02 24.07 -11.10
CA LEU A 55 14.62 25.40 -11.51
C LEU A 55 15.78 26.36 -11.20
N PRO A 56 16.33 27.08 -12.20
CA PRO A 56 17.28 28.15 -11.92
C PRO A 56 16.55 29.17 -11.04
N LEU A 57 17.05 29.35 -9.81
CA LEU A 57 16.63 30.44 -8.93
C LEU A 57 17.00 31.75 -9.63
N ASN A 58 16.05 32.32 -10.38
CA ASN A 58 16.18 33.65 -10.96
C ASN A 58 16.03 34.67 -9.82
N LEU A 59 17.10 34.86 -9.06
CA LEU A 59 17.23 35.87 -8.02
C LEU A 59 17.46 37.23 -8.69
N ASN A 60 16.39 37.89 -9.09
CA ASN A 60 16.43 39.31 -9.46
C ASN A 60 16.65 40.14 -8.19
N PHE A 61 17.91 40.28 -7.77
CA PHE A 61 18.32 41.35 -6.85
C PHE A 61 18.42 42.64 -7.65
N ARG A 62 17.35 43.43 -7.61
CA ARG A 62 17.35 44.81 -8.11
C ARG A 62 18.12 45.66 -7.09
N HIS A 63 19.31 46.11 -7.49
CA HIS A 63 20.13 47.06 -6.73
C HIS A 63 19.87 48.49 -7.18
#